data_AF-A0A1B6MBS6-F1
#
_entry.id   AF-A0A1B6MBS6-F1
#
_cell.length_a   1.000
_cell.length_b   1.000
_cell.length_c   1.000
_cell.angle_alpha   90.00
_cell.angle_beta   90.00
_cell.angle_gamma   90.00
#
_symmetry.space_group_name_H-M   'P 1'
#
loop_
_entity.id
_entity.type
_entity.pdbx_description
1 polymer ?
#
loop_
_entity_poly.entity_id
_entity_poly.type
_entity_poly.pdbx_seq_one_letter_code
_entity_poly.pdbx_strand_id
1 'polypeptide(L)'
;MKPAEIYRQLRDVYGEDVMIEGMVKKWVRMFNSGRKNVHDENRIGPSLVTDDLVRAVDEKIQENRRFTMTTLYDYFQQISHTLLYEIVTDCLGYRKLCSRWVPKMLTYVNKAKLLGSALTFLTQYSDDGEDFLNKILKGDETWVRHVTPESKQQ
;
A
#
# COMPACT_ATOMS: atom_id res chain seq x y z
N MET A 1 -5.45 47.09 -11.84
CA MET A 1 -4.66 47.12 -13.09
C MET A 1 -5.51 46.53 -14.22
N LYS A 2 -5.54 47.14 -15.41
CA LYS A 2 -6.38 46.64 -16.53
C LYS A 2 -5.70 45.43 -17.19
N PRO A 3 -6.44 44.36 -17.56
CA PRO A 3 -5.85 43.16 -18.19
C PRO A 3 -5.01 43.44 -19.44
N ALA A 4 -5.41 44.40 -20.26
CA ALA A 4 -4.68 44.80 -21.46
C ALA A 4 -3.28 45.38 -21.15
N GLU A 5 -3.14 46.06 -20.01
CA GLU A 5 -1.85 46.63 -19.58
C GLU A 5 -0.88 45.51 -19.17
N ILE A 6 -1.38 44.53 -18.41
CA ILE A 6 -0.62 43.37 -17.98
C ILE A 6 -0.15 42.56 -19.20
N TYR A 7 -1.03 42.38 -20.19
CA TYR A 7 -0.69 41.68 -21.42
C TYR A 7 0.44 42.37 -22.20
N ARG A 8 0.40 43.70 -22.37
CA ARG A 8 1.49 44.44 -23.02
C ARG A 8 2.81 44.28 -22.28
N GLN A 9 2.81 44.48 -20.96
CA GLN A 9 4.01 44.38 -20.15
C GLN A 9 4.62 42.97 -20.19
N LEU A 10 3.77 41.94 -20.16
CA LEU A 10 4.23 40.55 -20.31
C LEU A 10 4.87 40.31 -21.69
N ARG A 11 4.27 40.84 -22.76
CA ARG A 11 4.79 40.70 -24.12
C ARG A 11 6.11 41.44 -24.32
N ASP A 12 6.23 42.63 -23.74
CA ASP A 12 7.45 43.46 -23.83
C ASP A 12 8.65 42.81 -23.13
N VAL A 13 8.42 42.10 -22.02
CA VAL A 13 9.49 41.46 -21.23
C VAL A 13 9.81 40.05 -21.72
N TYR A 14 8.80 39.26 -22.09
CA TYR A 14 8.95 37.82 -22.36
C TYR A 14 8.74 37.42 -23.82
N GLY A 15 8.40 38.36 -24.71
CA GLY A 15 8.18 38.10 -26.13
C GLY A 15 6.75 37.71 -26.48
N GLU A 16 6.51 37.47 -27.77
CA GLU A 16 5.15 37.27 -28.31
C GLU A 16 4.49 35.94 -27.89
N ASP A 17 5.28 34.92 -27.57
CA ASP A 17 4.81 33.56 -27.25
C ASP A 17 4.48 33.32 -25.77
N VAL A 18 4.54 34.35 -24.92
CA VAL A 18 4.40 34.21 -23.46
C VAL A 18 3.03 33.66 -23.03
N MET A 19 1.95 34.27 -23.52
CA MET A 19 0.59 33.97 -23.09
C MET A 19 -0.43 34.70 -23.95
N ILE A 20 -1.52 34.04 -24.33
CA ILE A 20 -2.63 34.71 -25.03
C ILE A 20 -3.38 35.69 -24.11
N GLU A 21 -3.85 36.82 -24.65
CA GLU A 21 -4.58 37.86 -23.90
C GLU A 21 -5.78 37.30 -23.12
N GLY A 22 -6.47 36.30 -23.69
CA GLY A 22 -7.59 35.61 -23.02
C GLY A 22 -7.20 34.93 -21.71
N MET A 23 -5.99 34.36 -21.64
CA MET A 23 -5.48 33.71 -20.43
C MET A 23 -5.08 34.74 -19.37
N VAL A 24 -4.52 35.89 -19.78
CA VAL A 24 -4.27 37.03 -18.87
C VAL A 24 -5.58 37.53 -18.26
N LYS A 25 -6.63 37.71 -19.07
CA LYS A 25 -7.97 38.09 -18.59
C LYS A 25 -8.54 37.05 -17.61
N LYS A 26 -8.35 35.76 -17.89
CA LYS A 26 -8.76 34.65 -16.99
C LYS A 26 -8.03 34.72 -15.66
N TRP A 27 -6.70 34.85 -15.65
CA TRP A 27 -5.90 34.98 -14.44
C TRP A 27 -6.28 36.21 -13.61
N VAL A 28 -6.44 37.38 -14.24
CA VAL A 28 -6.90 38.59 -13.54
C VAL A 28 -8.24 38.37 -12.86
N ARG A 29 -9.19 37.69 -13.52
CA ARG A 29 -10.48 37.32 -12.91
C ARG A 29 -10.29 36.39 -11.70
N MET A 30 -9.45 35.37 -11.81
CA MET A 30 -9.19 34.40 -10.73
C MET A 30 -8.53 35.06 -9.51
N PHE A 31 -7.56 35.95 -9.72
CA PHE A 31 -6.93 36.72 -8.64
C PHE A 31 -7.93 37.68 -7.97
N ASN A 32 -8.76 38.37 -8.78
CA ASN A 32 -9.81 39.23 -8.24
C ASN A 32 -10.88 38.46 -7.47
N SER A 33 -11.13 37.19 -7.79
CA SER A 33 -12.01 36.31 -7.02
C SER A 33 -11.35 35.68 -5.78
N GLY A 34 -10.15 36.14 -5.39
CA GLY A 34 -9.50 35.75 -4.15
C GLY A 34 -8.54 34.56 -4.25
N ARG A 35 -8.32 33.99 -5.44
CA ARG A 35 -7.28 32.96 -5.63
C ARG A 35 -5.91 33.58 -5.37
N LYS A 36 -5.08 32.94 -4.53
CA LYS A 36 -3.69 33.38 -4.26
C LYS A 36 -2.64 32.40 -4.80
N ASN A 37 -3.07 31.22 -5.24
CA ASN A 37 -2.20 30.16 -5.73
C ASN A 37 -2.06 30.23 -7.26
N VAL A 38 -0.82 30.18 -7.75
CA VAL A 38 -0.45 30.17 -9.17
C VAL A 38 -0.31 28.77 -9.76
N HIS A 39 -0.23 27.73 -8.93
CA HIS A 39 -0.18 26.34 -9.37
C HIS A 39 -1.51 25.92 -9.98
N ASP A 40 -1.45 24.99 -10.95
CA ASP A 40 -2.63 24.36 -11.49
C ASP A 40 -3.44 23.67 -10.38
N GLU A 41 -4.76 23.77 -10.48
CA GLU A 41 -5.63 22.97 -9.63
C GLU A 41 -5.54 21.50 -10.06
N ASN A 42 -5.80 20.58 -9.13
CA ASN A 42 -5.85 19.16 -9.47
C ASN A 42 -6.78 18.96 -10.66
N ARG A 43 -6.19 18.53 -11.77
CA ARG A 43 -6.89 18.30 -13.02
C ARG A 43 -7.69 17.03 -12.84
N ILE A 44 -8.94 17.16 -12.37
CA ILE A 44 -9.89 16.05 -12.36
C ILE A 44 -10.31 15.83 -13.82
N GLY A 45 -9.54 15.01 -14.54
CA GLY A 45 -10.01 14.40 -15.78
C GLY A 45 -11.20 13.47 -15.48
N PRO A 46 -11.89 12.93 -16.50
CA PRO A 46 -12.88 11.87 -16.25
C PRO A 46 -12.19 10.74 -15.48
N SER A 47 -12.57 10.55 -14.22
CA SER A 47 -12.04 9.47 -13.41
C SER A 47 -12.55 8.16 -14.01
N LEU A 48 -11.66 7.40 -14.64
CA LEU A 48 -11.94 6.02 -15.05
C LEU A 48 -12.18 5.11 -13.83
N VAL A 49 -11.73 5.56 -12.65
CA VAL A 49 -11.97 4.91 -11.36
C VAL A 49 -13.28 5.43 -10.80
N THR A 50 -14.32 4.61 -10.86
CA THR A 50 -15.59 4.85 -10.18
C THR A 50 -15.61 4.17 -8.81
N ASP A 51 -16.38 4.70 -7.86
CA ASP A 51 -16.53 4.09 -6.53
C ASP A 51 -17.07 2.66 -6.62
N ASP A 52 -17.97 2.40 -7.58
CA ASP A 52 -18.51 1.07 -7.85
C ASP A 52 -17.42 0.08 -8.27
N LEU A 53 -16.49 0.54 -9.11
CA LEU A 53 -15.37 -0.28 -9.54
C LEU A 53 -14.42 -0.57 -8.37
N VAL A 54 -14.06 0.44 -7.60
CA VAL A 54 -13.19 0.27 -6.43
C VAL A 54 -13.79 -0.74 -5.46
N ARG A 55 -15.10 -0.64 -5.20
CA ARG A 55 -15.83 -1.60 -4.36
C ARG A 55 -15.82 -3.01 -4.95
N ALA A 56 -16.10 -3.18 -6.23
CA ALA A 56 -16.10 -4.50 -6.87
C ALA A 56 -14.72 -5.18 -6.80
N VAL A 57 -13.65 -4.39 -6.96
CA VAL A 57 -12.27 -4.88 -6.80
C VAL A 57 -11.98 -5.29 -5.36
N ASP A 58 -12.40 -4.48 -4.37
CA ASP A 58 -12.21 -4.80 -2.95
C ASP A 58 -12.97 -6.06 -2.53
N GLU A 59 -14.24 -6.18 -2.93
CA GLU A 59 -15.06 -7.38 -2.70
C GLU A 59 -14.36 -8.62 -3.25
N LYS A 60 -13.81 -8.52 -4.47
CA LYS A 60 -13.11 -9.65 -5.09
C LYS A 60 -11.85 -10.06 -4.32
N ILE A 61 -11.13 -9.09 -3.77
CA ILE A 61 -9.96 -9.32 -2.92
C ILE A 61 -10.35 -9.96 -1.59
N GLN A 62 -11.46 -9.53 -0.98
CA GLN A 62 -11.92 -10.08 0.29
C GLN A 62 -12.43 -11.52 0.18
N GLU A 63 -13.03 -11.91 -0.96
CA GLU A 63 -13.40 -13.31 -1.23
C GLU A 63 -12.19 -14.26 -1.13
N ASN A 64 -11.03 -13.83 -1.64
CA ASN A 64 -9.81 -14.60 -1.58
C ASN A 64 -8.59 -13.70 -1.37
N ARG A 65 -8.18 -13.53 -0.10
CA ARG A 65 -6.99 -12.74 0.26
C ARG A 65 -5.67 -13.29 -0.29
N ARG A 66 -5.66 -14.49 -0.88
CA ARG A 66 -4.50 -15.06 -1.60
C ARG A 66 -4.60 -14.85 -3.12
N PHE A 67 -5.31 -13.81 -3.56
CA PHE A 67 -5.38 -13.43 -4.95
C PHE A 67 -4.01 -13.00 -5.50
N THR A 68 -3.88 -13.07 -6.82
CA THR A 68 -2.75 -12.49 -7.55
C THR A 68 -3.28 -11.39 -8.46
N MET A 69 -2.42 -10.42 -8.82
CA MET A 69 -2.80 -9.40 -9.81
C MET A 69 -3.26 -10.04 -11.11
N THR A 70 -2.63 -11.13 -11.56
CA THR A 70 -3.05 -11.92 -12.74
C THR A 70 -4.49 -12.38 -12.65
N THR A 71 -4.86 -13.04 -11.54
CA THR A 71 -6.24 -13.50 -11.32
C THR A 71 -7.24 -12.35 -11.31
N LEU A 72 -6.82 -11.17 -10.83
CA LEU A 72 -7.66 -9.98 -10.81
C LEU A 72 -7.85 -9.42 -12.24
N TYR A 73 -6.80 -9.39 -13.06
CA TYR A 73 -6.88 -8.99 -14.48
C TYR A 73 -7.80 -9.92 -15.28
N ASP A 74 -7.73 -11.23 -15.03
CA ASP A 74 -8.60 -12.21 -15.68
C ASP A 74 -10.10 -11.98 -15.36
N TYR A 75 -10.39 -11.44 -14.18
CA TYR A 75 -11.75 -11.09 -13.77
C TYR A 75 -12.22 -9.74 -14.31
N PHE A 76 -11.32 -8.77 -14.41
CA PHE A 76 -11.60 -7.39 -14.81
C PHE A 76 -10.97 -7.07 -16.18
N GLN A 77 -11.23 -7.90 -17.20
CA GLN A 77 -10.57 -7.80 -18.52
C GLN A 77 -10.80 -6.47 -19.25
N GLN A 78 -11.91 -5.81 -18.97
CA GLN A 78 -12.28 -4.48 -19.49
C GLN A 78 -11.47 -3.33 -18.86
N ILE A 79 -10.59 -3.62 -17.90
CA ILE A 79 -9.81 -2.63 -17.15
C ILE A 79 -8.34 -2.84 -17.45
N SER A 80 -7.62 -1.75 -17.67
CA SER A 80 -6.19 -1.84 -17.93
C SER A 80 -5.45 -2.34 -16.69
N HIS A 81 -4.33 -3.03 -16.93
CA HIS A 81 -3.52 -3.58 -15.86
C HIS A 81 -3.01 -2.50 -14.90
N THR A 82 -2.56 -1.38 -15.44
CA THR A 82 -2.06 -0.24 -14.66
C THR A 82 -3.14 0.34 -13.75
N LEU A 83 -4.34 0.57 -14.29
CA LEU A 83 -5.44 1.15 -13.53
C LEU A 83 -5.88 0.23 -12.39
N LEU A 84 -5.96 -1.08 -12.65
CA LEU A 84 -6.32 -2.05 -11.62
C LEU A 84 -5.22 -2.15 -10.54
N TYR A 85 -3.95 -2.02 -10.92
CA TYR A 85 -2.86 -1.92 -9.94
C TYR A 85 -2.99 -0.67 -9.07
N GLU A 86 -3.20 0.51 -9.65
CA GLU A 86 -3.42 1.77 -8.95
C GLU A 86 -4.63 1.68 -8.00
N ILE A 87 -5.74 1.06 -8.42
CA ILE A 87 -6.89 0.84 -7.55
C ILE A 87 -6.50 0.00 -6.33
N VAL A 88 -5.77 -1.10 -6.55
CA VAL A 88 -5.36 -2.00 -5.46
C VAL A 88 -4.39 -1.32 -4.49
N THR A 89 -3.39 -0.58 -5.00
CA THR A 89 -2.34 0.00 -4.15
C THR A 89 -2.70 1.37 -3.60
N ASP A 90 -3.22 2.26 -4.43
CA ASP A 90 -3.32 3.68 -4.13
C ASP A 90 -4.71 4.04 -3.62
N CYS A 91 -5.77 3.45 -4.22
CA CYS A 91 -7.15 3.66 -3.75
C CYS A 91 -7.47 2.81 -2.51
N LEU A 92 -7.15 1.52 -2.56
CA LEU A 92 -7.48 0.55 -1.50
C LEU A 92 -6.35 0.36 -0.48
N GLY A 93 -5.11 0.76 -0.78
CA GLY A 93 -4.00 0.66 0.16
C GLY A 93 -3.45 -0.75 0.36
N TYR A 94 -3.83 -1.72 -0.47
CA TYR A 94 -3.32 -3.09 -0.33
C TYR A 94 -1.85 -3.19 -0.69
N ARG A 95 -1.17 -4.12 0.00
CA ARG A 95 0.24 -4.42 -0.23
C ARG A 95 0.42 -5.92 -0.34
N LYS A 96 1.32 -6.34 -1.22
CA LYS A 96 1.72 -7.75 -1.32
C LYS A 96 2.46 -8.15 -0.06
N LEU A 97 1.98 -9.21 0.59
CA LEU A 97 2.66 -9.85 1.71
C LEU A 97 3.02 -11.28 1.33
N CYS A 98 4.22 -11.71 1.73
CA CYS A 98 4.62 -13.11 1.60
C CYS A 98 4.05 -13.90 2.79
N SER A 99 3.44 -15.05 2.51
CA SER A 99 3.02 -15.99 3.54
C SER A 99 4.20 -16.42 4.40
N ARG A 100 4.01 -16.47 5.71
CA ARG A 100 5.01 -17.02 6.63
C ARG A 100 4.99 -18.54 6.57
N TRP A 101 6.16 -19.16 6.64
CA TRP A 101 6.27 -20.62 6.79
C TRP A 101 5.70 -21.05 8.13
N VAL A 102 4.83 -22.06 8.10
CA VAL A 102 4.26 -22.68 9.30
C VAL A 102 4.84 -24.09 9.39
N PRO A 103 5.57 -24.46 10.47
CA PRO A 103 6.26 -25.74 10.57
C PRO A 103 5.35 -26.97 10.44
N LYS A 104 4.10 -26.86 10.88
CA LYS A 104 3.15 -27.98 10.88
C LYS A 104 1.71 -27.50 10.76
N MET A 105 0.92 -28.22 9.95
CA MET A 105 -0.53 -28.07 9.92
C MET A 105 -1.14 -28.74 11.15
N LEU A 106 -1.65 -27.93 12.07
CA LEU A 106 -2.24 -28.41 13.33
C LEU A 106 -3.68 -28.90 13.12
N THR A 107 -3.97 -30.10 13.60
CA THR A 107 -5.34 -30.62 13.72
C THR A 107 -6.10 -29.94 14.84
N TYR A 108 -7.43 -30.10 14.87
CA TYR A 108 -8.27 -29.60 15.96
C TYR A 108 -7.78 -30.09 17.33
N VAL A 109 -7.47 -31.39 17.44
CA VAL A 109 -6.96 -32.01 18.68
C VAL A 109 -5.63 -31.39 19.11
N ASN A 110 -4.71 -31.14 18.17
CA ASN A 110 -3.43 -30.49 18.50
C ASN A 110 -3.65 -29.07 19.03
N LYS A 111 -4.57 -28.30 18.41
CA LYS A 111 -4.90 -26.94 18.85
C LYS A 111 -5.52 -26.93 20.25
N ALA A 112 -6.45 -27.85 20.53
CA ALA A 112 -7.06 -27.98 21.85
C ALA A 112 -6.02 -28.31 22.94
N LYS A 113 -5.10 -29.24 22.66
CA LYS A 113 -4.00 -29.58 23.59
C LYS A 113 -3.05 -28.41 23.83
N LEU A 114 -2.67 -27.68 22.77
CA LEU A 114 -1.82 -26.50 22.88
C LEU A 114 -2.49 -25.40 23.69
N LEU A 115 -3.77 -25.12 23.44
CA LEU A 115 -4.53 -24.12 24.19
C LEU A 115 -4.65 -24.49 25.66
N GLY A 116 -5.00 -25.75 25.97
CA GLY A 116 -5.09 -26.22 27.34
C GLY A 116 -3.76 -26.10 28.09
N SER A 117 -2.66 -26.53 27.45
CA SER A 117 -1.31 -26.41 28.05
C SER A 117 -0.91 -24.96 28.26
N ALA A 118 -1.13 -24.10 27.27
CA ALA A 118 -0.83 -22.67 27.35
C ALA A 118 -1.64 -21.98 28.46
N LEU A 119 -2.92 -22.34 28.61
CA LEU A 119 -3.76 -21.80 29.68
C LEU A 119 -3.26 -22.24 31.06
N THR A 120 -2.88 -23.51 31.23
CA THR A 120 -2.27 -23.99 32.48
C THR A 120 -1.01 -23.21 32.83
N PHE A 121 -0.11 -23.00 31.86
CA PHE A 121 1.10 -22.20 32.07
C PHE A 121 0.78 -20.74 32.41
N LEU A 122 -0.23 -20.15 31.75
CA LEU A 122 -0.65 -18.78 32.00
C LEU A 122 -1.24 -18.61 33.41
N THR A 123 -2.09 -19.56 33.86
CA THR A 123 -2.65 -19.54 35.21
C THR A 123 -1.55 -19.67 36.25
N GLN A 124 -0.63 -20.63 36.09
CA GLN A 124 0.48 -20.80 37.03
C GLN A 124 1.36 -19.54 37.10
N TYR A 125 1.62 -18.91 35.96
CA TYR A 125 2.33 -17.63 35.93
C TYR A 125 1.55 -16.50 36.62
N SER A 126 0.22 -16.49 36.52
CA SER A 126 -0.61 -15.52 37.24
C SER A 126 -0.52 -15.67 38.75
N ASP A 127 -0.35 -16.91 39.24
CA ASP A 127 -0.31 -17.20 40.67
C ASP A 127 1.09 -16.96 41.26
N ASP A 128 2.14 -17.43 40.57
CA ASP A 128 3.52 -17.48 41.09
C ASP A 128 4.47 -16.45 40.45
N GLY A 129 4.06 -15.78 39.37
CA GLY A 129 4.87 -14.80 38.66
C GLY A 129 6.24 -15.31 38.18
N GLU A 130 7.27 -14.50 38.37
CA GLU A 130 8.64 -14.81 37.94
C GLU A 130 9.26 -16.00 38.70
N ASP A 131 8.81 -16.30 39.92
CA ASP A 131 9.31 -17.44 40.70
C ASP A 131 8.98 -18.77 40.02
N PHE A 132 7.88 -18.83 39.26
CA PHE A 132 7.57 -19.96 38.40
C PHE A 132 8.55 -20.07 37.23
N LEU A 133 8.83 -18.96 36.54
CA LEU A 133 9.74 -18.95 35.39
C LEU A 133 11.18 -19.33 35.77
N ASN A 134 11.63 -18.88 36.94
CA ASN A 134 12.96 -19.18 37.49
C ASN A 134 13.19 -20.69 37.75
N LYS A 135 12.11 -21.47 37.86
CA LYS A 135 12.18 -22.93 38.06
C LYS A 135 12.22 -23.71 36.74
N ILE A 136 12.01 -23.05 35.59
CA ILE A 136 11.97 -23.70 34.27
C ILE A 136 13.37 -23.74 33.67
N LEU A 137 13.86 -24.97 33.42
CA LEU A 137 15.03 -25.21 32.59
C LEU A 137 14.57 -25.68 31.20
N LYS A 138 15.10 -25.07 30.13
CA LYS A 138 14.79 -25.41 28.72
C LYS A 138 16.02 -25.96 28.03
N GLY A 139 15.83 -26.95 27.16
CA GLY A 139 16.86 -27.49 26.28
C GLY A 139 16.22 -27.97 24.97
N ASP A 140 16.96 -27.86 23.87
CA ASP A 140 16.59 -28.38 22.55
C ASP A 140 17.86 -28.74 21.76
N GLU A 141 17.73 -29.61 20.78
CA GLU A 141 18.83 -30.04 19.92
C GLU A 141 18.72 -29.37 18.54
N THR A 142 19.81 -28.74 18.07
CA THR A 142 19.86 -28.11 16.75
C THR A 142 20.95 -28.75 15.91
N TRP A 143 20.60 -29.13 14.68
CA TRP A 143 21.57 -29.64 13.71
C TRP A 143 22.50 -28.53 13.24
N VAL A 144 23.81 -28.72 13.43
CA VAL A 144 24.85 -27.82 12.89
C VAL A 144 25.52 -28.50 11.71
N ARG A 145 25.39 -27.89 10.53
CA ARG A 145 26.03 -28.41 9.32
C ARG A 145 27.51 -28.02 9.29
N HIS A 146 28.40 -29.00 9.25
CA HIS A 146 29.81 -28.77 8.96
C HIS A 146 30.00 -28.57 7.45
N VAL A 147 30.62 -27.46 7.05
CA VAL A 147 30.97 -27.18 5.65
C VAL A 147 32.42 -27.60 5.44
N THR A 148 32.65 -28.60 4.61
CA THR A 148 34.00 -28.95 4.15
C THR A 148 34.34 -28.04 2.96
N PRO A 149 35.36 -27.17 3.05
CA PRO A 149 35.76 -26.37 1.90
C PRO A 149 36.28 -27.28 0.79
N GLU A 150 35.84 -27.04 -0.44
CA GLU A 150 36.32 -27.75 -1.62
C GLU A 150 37.84 -27.54 -1.76
N SER A 151 38.60 -28.64 -1.81
CA SER A 151 40.03 -28.56 -2.10
C SER A 151 40.20 -28.16 -3.56
N LYS A 152 40.75 -26.97 -3.80
CA LYS A 152 41.26 -26.58 -5.12
C LYS A 152 42.50 -27.42 -5.43
N GLN A 153 42.31 -28.68 -5.84
CA GLN A 153 43.37 -29.39 -6.56
C GLN A 153 43.35 -28.84 -8.00
N GLN A 154 44.44 -28.14 -8.31
CA GLN A 154 44.84 -27.63 -9.62
C GLN A 154 45.22 -28.78 -10.56
#